data_AF-A0A645EXK4-F1
#
_entry.id   AF-A0A645EXK4-F1
#
_cell.length_a   1.000
_cell.length_b   1.000
_cell.length_c   1.000
_cell.angle_alpha   90.00
_cell.angle_beta   90.00
_cell.angle_gamma   90.00
#
_symmetry.space_group_name_H-M   'P 1'
#
loop_
_entity.id
_entity.type
_entity.pdbx_description
1 polymer ?
#
loop_
_entity_poly.entity_id
_entity_poly.type
_entity_poly.pdbx_seq_one_letter_code
_entity_poly.pdbx_strand_id
1 'polypeptide(L)' 'MMNWLSANWATLVVGLFVAAVIAAVILKLIRDKKNHKSSCGCSCSGCPGTNYCHKG' A
#
# COMPACT_ATOMS: atom_id res chain seq x y z
N MET A 1 26.35 18.38 18.36
CA MET A 1 25.48 17.22 18.03
C MET A 1 24.06 17.67 17.70
N MET A 2 23.40 18.41 18.59
CA MET A 2 22.01 18.92 18.41
C MET A 2 21.84 19.85 17.19
N ASN A 3 22.91 20.55 16.77
CA ASN A 3 22.87 21.45 15.60
C ASN A 3 22.70 20.73 14.26
N TRP A 4 23.10 19.46 14.16
CA TRP A 4 22.91 18.69 12.92
C TRP A 4 21.44 18.26 12.76
N LEU A 5 20.80 17.92 13.87
CA LEU A 5 19.39 17.57 13.89
C LEU A 5 18.51 18.81 13.60
N SER A 6 18.88 19.98 14.13
CA SER A 6 18.17 21.24 13.84
C SER A 6 18.40 21.72 12.41
N ALA A 7 19.61 21.55 11.85
CA ALA A 7 19.90 21.93 10.46
C ALA A 7 19.18 21.04 9.43
N ASN A 8 18.93 19.77 9.77
CA ASN A 8 18.30 18.78 8.88
C ASN A 8 16.84 18.47 9.26
N TRP A 9 16.19 19.35 10.04
CA TRP A 9 14.82 19.12 10.50
C TRP A 9 13.84 18.90 9.34
N ALA A 10 14.01 19.65 8.25
CA ALA A 10 13.16 19.56 7.07
C ALA A 10 13.27 18.18 6.39
N THR A 11 14.49 17.66 6.26
CA THR A 11 14.76 16.33 5.70
C THR A 11 14.11 15.23 6.54
N LEU A 12 14.18 15.34 7.87
CA LEU A 12 13.55 14.37 8.77
C LEU A 12 12.01 14.39 8.64
N VAL A 13 11.40 15.58 8.56
CA VAL A 13 9.94 15.71 8.38
C VAL A 13 9.50 15.14 7.04
N VAL A 14 10.22 15.43 5.96
CA VAL A 14 9.92 14.86 4.63
C VAL A 14 10.08 13.34 4.65
N GLY A 15 11.15 12.82 5.25
CA GLY A 15 11.36 11.38 5.41
C GLY A 15 10.24 10.70 6.19
N LEU A 16 9.77 11.32 7.28
CA LEU A 16 8.65 10.82 8.08
C LEU A 16 7.35 10.79 7.25
N PHE A 17 7.10 11.83 6.45
CA PHE A 17 5.92 11.91 5.61
C PHE A 17 5.90 10.79 4.55
N VAL A 18 7.03 10.58 3.84
CA VAL A 18 7.17 9.49 2.87
C VAL A 18 6.96 8.13 3.55
N ALA A 19 7.57 7.92 4.72
CA ALA A 19 7.40 6.68 5.48
C ALA A 19 5.93 6.46 5.90
N ALA A 20 5.22 7.51 6.32
CA ALA A 20 3.81 7.44 6.69
C ALA A 20 2.93 7.05 5.49
N VAL A 21 3.20 7.60 4.30
CA VAL A 21 2.47 7.24 3.07
C VAL A 21 2.68 5.76 2.74
N ILE A 22 3.92 5.26 2.79
CA ILE A 22 4.22 3.84 2.54
C ILE A 22 3.50 2.96 3.56
N ALA A 23 3.57 3.31 4.85
CA ALA A 23 2.87 2.57 5.90
C ALA A 23 1.35 2.54 5.66
N ALA A 24 0.74 3.66 5.25
CA ALA A 24 -0.67 3.73 4.93
C ALA A 24 -1.05 2.80 3.75
N VAL A 25 -0.21 2.73 2.70
CA VAL A 25 -0.41 1.81 1.58
C VAL A 25 -0.36 0.35 2.06
N ILE A 26 0.64 -0.02 2.86
CA ILE A 26 0.76 -1.39 3.41
C ILE A 26 -0.46 -1.74 4.27
N LEU A 27 -0.87 -0.85 5.17
CA LEU A 27 -2.06 -1.04 6.01
C LEU A 27 -3.32 -1.20 5.16
N LYS A 28 -3.45 -0.40 4.09
CA LYS A 28 -4.56 -0.55 3.13
C LYS A 28 -4.53 -1.93 2.50
N LEU A 29 -3.39 -2.39 2.00
CA LEU A 29 -3.25 -3.72 1.39
C LEU A 29 -3.61 -4.86 2.35
N ILE A 30 -3.15 -4.77 3.61
CA ILE A 30 -3.49 -5.76 4.65
C ILE A 30 -5.00 -5.74 4.93
N ARG A 31 -5.60 -4.56 5.05
CA ARG A 31 -7.05 -4.43 5.29
C ARG A 31 -7.87 -4.91 4.09
N ASP A 32 -7.42 -4.62 2.88
CA ASP A 32 -8.05 -5.07 1.62
C ASP A 32 -8.02 -6.61 1.53
N LYS A 33 -6.87 -7.21 1.84
CA LYS A 33 -6.70 -8.66 1.94
C LYS A 33 -7.63 -9.28 3.00
N LYS A 34 -7.72 -8.68 4.19
CA LYS A 34 -8.61 -9.14 5.27
C LYS A 34 -10.09 -9.01 4.91
N ASN A 35 -10.46 -8.02 4.10
CA ASN A 35 -11.83 -7.80 3.65
C ASN A 35 -12.18 -8.60 2.39
N HIS A 36 -11.34 -9.55 1.97
CA HIS A 36 -11.52 -10.34 0.76
C HIS A 36 -11.74 -9.47 -0.50
N LYS A 37 -11.23 -8.22 -0.49
CA LYS A 37 -11.19 -7.44 -1.72
C LYS A 37 -10.13 -8.08 -2.59
N SER A 38 -10.57 -8.59 -3.74
CA SER A 38 -9.67 -9.11 -4.74
C SER A 38 -8.95 -7.94 -5.42
N SER A 39 -7.67 -8.11 -5.73
CA SER A 39 -6.88 -7.10 -6.45
C SER A 39 -7.44 -6.85 -7.86
N CYS A 40 -8.21 -7.80 -8.40
CA CYS A 40 -9.04 -7.58 -9.58
C CYS A 40 -10.35 -6.90 -9.18
N GLY A 41 -10.49 -5.61 -9.53
CA GLY A 41 -11.73 -4.85 -9.35
C GLY A 41 -12.89 -5.34 -10.21
N CYS A 42 -12.62 -6.21 -11.18
CA CYS A 42 -13.64 -6.98 -11.89
C CYS A 42 -14.02 -8.19 -11.03
N SER A 43 -15.30 -8.33 -10.68
CA SER A 43 -15.86 -9.62 -10.24
C SER A 43 -15.33 -10.74 -11.14
N CYS A 44 -15.12 -11.96 -10.62
CA CYS A 44 -14.49 -13.05 -11.38
C CYS A 44 -15.09 -13.27 -12.79
N SER A 45 -16.37 -12.92 -13.00
CA SER A 45 -17.06 -12.94 -14.29
C SER A 45 -16.48 -12.03 -15.39
N GLY A 46 -15.76 -10.96 -15.06
CA GLY A 46 -15.14 -10.03 -16.01
C GLY A 46 -13.60 -10.03 -15.98
N CYS A 47 -13.00 -10.93 -15.20
CA CYS A 47 -11.55 -11.06 -15.16
C CYS A 47 -11.07 -11.71 -16.47
N PRO A 48 -10.10 -11.13 -17.20
CA PRO A 48 -9.51 -11.79 -18.38
C PRO A 48 -8.91 -13.17 -18.05
N GLY A 49 -8.74 -13.43 -16.76
CA GLY A 49 -8.34 -14.69 -16.19
C GLY A 49 -9.39 -15.69 -15.74
N THR A 50 -10.66 -15.40 -15.97
CA THR A 50 -11.76 -16.28 -15.55
C THR A 50 -11.60 -17.71 -16.06
N ASN A 51 -11.01 -17.88 -17.25
CA ASN A 51 -10.78 -19.19 -17.90
C ASN A 51 -9.76 -20.08 -17.17
N TYR A 52 -8.87 -19.52 -16.34
CA TYR A 52 -7.90 -20.30 -15.56
C TYR A 52 -8.26 -20.42 -14.08
N CYS A 53 -9.01 -19.47 -13.51
CA CYS A 53 -9.38 -19.49 -12.09
C CYS A 53 -10.56 -20.42 -11.76
N HIS A 54 -11.48 -20.66 -12.70
CA HIS A 54 -12.70 -21.46 -12.48
C HIS A 54 -12.74 -22.75 -13.34
N LYS A 55 -11.57 -23.28 -13.70
CA LYS A 55 -11.46 -24.51 -14.48
C LYS A 55 -11.69 -25.71 -13.56
N GLY A 56 -12.97 -26.00 -13.31
CA GLY A 56 -13.50 -27.31 -12.93
C GLY A 56 -14.12 -27.98 -14.15
#